data_AF-A0A974Y1L3-F1
#
_entry.id   AF-A0A974Y1L3-F1
#
_cell.length_a   1.000
_cell.length_b   1.000
_cell.length_c   1.000
_cell.angle_alpha   90.00
_cell.angle_beta   90.00
_cell.angle_gamma   90.00
#
_symmetry.space_group_name_H-M   'P 1'
#
loop_
_entity.id
_entity.type
_entity.pdbx_description
1 polymer ?
#
loop_
_entity_poly.entity_id
_entity_poly.type
_entity_poly.pdbx_seq_one_letter_code
_entity_poly.pdbx_strand_id
1 'polypeptide(L)'
;MKLLACFVTLLLAACTHVRDISRAECAPEGVPGHVTLKRVAYLYESDDASADLLDYQAPGRALLAELPAGTALTVTRVELRNGFESTFGAVYALGTVDAGGGRQFEYLWGVHDRITYAPWESAAYDPRANHRVVKCGR
;
A
#
# COMPACT_ATOMS: atom_id res chain seq x y z
N MET A 1 27.00 28.76 34.06
CA MET A 1 25.68 28.70 33.39
C MET A 1 25.85 28.28 31.93
N LYS A 2 26.14 27.00 31.63
CA LYS A 2 26.29 26.47 30.26
C LYS A 2 26.00 24.97 30.26
N LEU A 3 24.78 24.54 30.59
CA LEU A 3 24.44 23.10 30.64
C LEU A 3 22.96 22.81 30.31
N LEU A 4 22.24 23.72 29.65
CA LEU A 4 20.80 23.57 29.40
C LEU A 4 20.39 23.49 27.92
N ALA A 5 21.34 23.34 27.00
CA ALA A 5 21.07 23.37 25.56
C ALA A 5 21.11 22.00 24.85
N CYS A 6 21.41 20.89 25.55
CA CYS A 6 21.53 19.57 24.91
C CYS A 6 20.35 18.62 25.15
N PHE A 7 19.35 19.00 25.95
CA PHE A 7 18.31 18.04 26.37
C PHE A 7 17.00 18.10 25.58
N VAL A 8 16.84 19.08 24.67
CA VAL A 8 15.58 19.27 23.91
C VAL A 8 15.63 18.61 22.53
N THR A 9 16.81 18.22 22.04
CA THR A 9 16.99 17.63 20.69
C THR A 9 16.74 16.12 20.61
N LEU A 10 16.35 15.45 21.70
CA LEU A 10 16.21 13.98 21.75
C LEU A 10 14.76 13.44 21.64
N LEU A 11 13.75 14.29 21.40
CA LEU A 11 12.33 13.91 21.54
C LEU A 11 11.53 13.83 20.22
N LEU A 12 12.19 13.79 19.06
CA LEU A 12 11.52 13.69 17.75
C LEU A 12 11.92 12.45 16.95
N ALA A 13 12.28 11.35 17.62
CA ALA A 13 12.19 10.04 17.01
C ALA A 13 10.70 9.67 16.89
N ALA A 14 10.00 10.27 15.90
CA ALA A 14 8.70 9.80 15.50
C ALA A 14 8.89 8.35 15.01
N CYS A 15 8.42 7.38 15.80
CA CYS A 15 8.48 5.97 15.44
C CYS A 15 7.64 5.74 14.19
N THR A 16 8.26 5.83 13.02
CA THR A 16 7.68 5.25 11.81
C THR A 16 7.68 3.74 12.00
N HIS A 17 6.50 3.14 11.98
CA HIS A 17 6.35 1.71 12.18
C HIS A 17 5.80 1.10 10.91
N VAL A 18 6.64 0.32 10.23
CA VAL A 18 6.24 -0.52 9.09
C VAL A 18 6.08 -1.95 9.60
N ARG A 19 4.93 -2.55 9.33
CA ARG A 19 4.64 -3.94 9.70
C ARG A 19 4.19 -4.69 8.46
N ASP A 20 4.91 -5.74 8.09
CA ASP A 20 4.42 -6.73 7.13
C ASP A 20 3.25 -7.49 7.76
N ILE A 21 2.07 -7.36 7.17
CA ILE A 21 0.85 -8.04 7.61
C ILE A 21 0.46 -9.22 6.71
N SER A 22 1.26 -9.53 5.69
CA SER A 22 0.93 -10.56 4.69
C SER A 22 0.79 -11.97 5.24
N ARG A 23 1.55 -12.26 6.30
CA ARG A 23 1.61 -13.57 6.98
C ARG A 23 1.08 -13.50 8.41
N ALA A 24 0.57 -12.34 8.83
CA ALA A 24 0.02 -12.17 10.15
C ALA A 24 -1.44 -12.65 10.17
N GLU A 25 -1.94 -13.07 11.34
CA GLU A 25 -3.37 -13.37 11.58
C GLU A 25 -4.31 -12.15 11.42
N CYS A 26 -3.81 -11.09 10.79
CA CYS A 26 -4.49 -9.81 10.64
C CYS A 26 -4.55 -9.25 9.24
N ALA A 27 -4.04 -9.99 8.25
CA ALA A 27 -4.44 -9.73 6.88
C ALA A 27 -5.96 -9.94 6.76
N PRO A 28 -6.66 -9.13 5.94
CA PRO A 28 -7.94 -9.58 5.37
C PRO A 28 -7.72 -10.97 4.75
N GLU A 29 -8.67 -11.89 4.90
CA GLU A 29 -8.53 -13.28 4.47
C GLU A 29 -7.77 -13.43 3.14
N GLY A 30 -6.53 -13.93 3.23
CA GLY A 30 -5.63 -14.20 2.11
C GLY A 30 -5.12 -12.95 1.39
N VAL A 31 -3.86 -12.58 1.60
CA VAL A 31 -3.17 -11.70 0.65
C VAL A 31 -3.16 -12.39 -0.71
N PRO A 32 -3.71 -11.76 -1.76
CA PRO A 32 -3.91 -12.47 -3.01
C PRO A 32 -2.59 -12.54 -3.77
N GLY A 33 -1.92 -13.70 -3.78
CA GLY A 33 -0.58 -13.85 -4.34
C GLY A 33 -0.46 -13.52 -5.84
N HIS A 34 -1.40 -14.00 -6.65
CA HIS A 34 -1.49 -13.64 -8.07
C HIS A 34 -2.89 -13.11 -8.37
N VAL A 35 -2.96 -11.96 -9.03
CA VAL A 35 -4.22 -11.30 -9.38
C VAL A 35 -4.21 -10.83 -10.83
N THR A 36 -5.39 -10.60 -11.36
CA THR A 36 -5.57 -10.03 -12.69
C THR A 36 -6.40 -8.78 -12.59
N LEU A 37 -5.91 -7.69 -13.16
CA LEU A 37 -6.65 -6.42 -13.23
C LEU A 37 -8.02 -6.63 -13.87
N LYS A 38 -9.06 -6.12 -13.23
CA LYS A 38 -10.45 -6.19 -13.75
C LYS A 38 -10.87 -4.91 -14.44
N ARG A 39 -10.08 -3.85 -14.27
CA ARG A 39 -10.21 -2.53 -14.89
C ARG A 39 -8.84 -1.96 -15.18
N VAL A 40 -8.80 -0.89 -15.96
CA VAL A 40 -7.58 -0.14 -16.23
C VAL A 40 -7.00 0.43 -14.92
N ALA A 41 -5.69 0.36 -14.79
CA ALA A 41 -4.92 1.03 -13.74
C ALA A 41 -3.70 1.71 -14.36
N TYR A 42 -3.06 2.60 -13.63
CA TYR A 42 -1.95 3.40 -14.14
C TYR A 42 -0.75 3.27 -13.21
N LEU A 43 0.45 3.19 -13.77
CA LEU A 43 1.70 3.30 -13.04
C LEU A 43 2.22 4.73 -13.14
N TYR A 44 2.56 5.29 -12.00
CA TYR A 44 3.15 6.61 -11.87
C TYR A 44 4.52 6.54 -11.20
N GLU A 45 5.34 7.54 -11.46
CA GLU A 45 6.61 7.72 -10.77
C GLU A 45 6.37 7.95 -9.27
N SER A 46 7.12 7.23 -8.43
CA SER A 46 7.16 7.43 -6.99
C SER A 46 8.40 8.21 -6.59
N ASP A 47 8.34 8.90 -5.44
CA ASP A 47 9.56 9.44 -4.81
C ASP A 47 10.46 8.32 -4.25
N ASP A 48 9.87 7.15 -4.00
CA ASP A 48 10.61 5.96 -3.59
C ASP A 48 11.11 5.22 -4.83
N ALA A 49 12.43 5.19 -5.00
CA ALA A 49 13.07 4.51 -6.13
C ALA A 49 12.85 2.99 -6.14
N SER A 50 12.29 2.40 -5.07
CA SER A 50 12.06 0.97 -4.98
C SER A 50 10.79 0.49 -5.69
N ALA A 51 9.76 1.33 -5.89
CA ALA A 51 8.52 0.90 -6.53
C ALA A 51 7.78 2.06 -7.21
N ASP A 52 7.13 1.76 -8.34
CA ASP A 52 6.21 2.69 -9.00
C ASP A 52 4.86 2.73 -8.27
N LEU A 53 4.15 3.85 -8.32
CA LEU A 53 2.82 3.96 -7.73
C LEU A 53 1.76 3.41 -8.70
N LEU A 54 1.05 2.36 -8.30
CA LEU A 54 -0.18 1.93 -8.97
C LEU A 54 -1.33 2.77 -8.44
N ASP A 55 -2.06 3.46 -9.31
CA ASP A 55 -3.24 4.25 -8.93
C ASP A 55 -4.23 4.37 -10.10
N TYR A 56 -5.45 4.82 -9.81
CA TYR A 56 -6.38 5.34 -10.81
C TYR A 56 -6.03 6.78 -11.20
N GLN A 57 -5.53 7.58 -10.26
CA GLN A 57 -5.11 8.96 -10.53
C GLN A 57 -4.16 9.49 -9.46
N ALA A 58 -2.89 9.73 -9.81
CA ALA A 58 -1.91 10.35 -8.92
C ALA A 58 -1.56 11.77 -9.38
N PRO A 59 -2.29 12.82 -8.94
CA PRO A 59 -2.02 14.18 -9.37
C PRO A 59 -0.60 14.61 -8.97
N GLY A 60 0.12 15.25 -9.90
CA GLY A 60 1.49 15.71 -9.67
C GLY A 60 2.57 14.64 -9.86
N ARG A 61 2.21 13.41 -10.22
CA ARG A 61 3.15 12.35 -10.59
C ARG A 61 3.20 12.14 -12.09
N ALA A 62 4.38 11.80 -12.62
CA ALA A 62 4.53 11.46 -14.04
C ALA A 62 3.92 10.08 -14.33
N LEU A 63 3.09 9.98 -15.37
CA LEU A 63 2.53 8.71 -15.83
C LEU A 63 3.61 7.91 -16.57
N LEU A 64 3.85 6.68 -16.12
CA LEU A 64 4.84 5.77 -16.69
C LEU A 64 4.21 4.76 -17.64
N ALA A 65 3.05 4.20 -17.26
CA ALA A 65 2.35 3.21 -18.06
C ALA A 65 0.85 3.16 -17.74
N GLU A 66 0.06 2.85 -18.77
CA GLU A 66 -1.31 2.37 -18.60
C GLU A 66 -1.32 0.84 -18.59
N LEU A 67 -1.97 0.25 -17.59
CA LEU A 67 -2.14 -1.19 -17.44
C LEU A 67 -3.59 -1.57 -17.77
N PRO A 68 -3.83 -2.25 -18.90
CA PRO A 68 -5.17 -2.64 -19.29
C PRO A 68 -5.76 -3.69 -18.35
N ALA A 69 -7.09 -3.78 -18.34
CA ALA A 69 -7.79 -4.93 -17.75
C ALA A 69 -7.25 -6.25 -18.36
N GLY A 70 -7.09 -7.28 -17.55
CA GLY A 70 -6.44 -8.53 -17.94
C GLY A 70 -4.94 -8.57 -17.62
N THR A 71 -4.31 -7.45 -17.25
CA THR A 71 -2.90 -7.45 -16.82
C THR A 71 -2.72 -8.30 -15.55
N ALA A 72 -1.77 -9.22 -15.57
CA ALA A 72 -1.39 -10.02 -14.42
C ALA A 72 -0.45 -9.25 -13.49
N LEU A 73 -0.73 -9.33 -12.19
CA LEU A 73 0.09 -8.80 -11.12
C LEU A 73 0.40 -9.91 -10.12
N THR A 74 1.60 -9.87 -9.55
CA THR A 74 1.97 -10.71 -8.42
C THR A 74 2.07 -9.83 -7.17
N VAL A 75 1.18 -10.02 -6.19
CA VAL A 75 1.27 -9.32 -4.90
C VAL A 75 2.13 -10.17 -3.97
N THR A 76 3.26 -9.61 -3.57
CA THR A 76 4.25 -10.33 -2.76
C THR A 76 4.12 -10.00 -1.28
N ARG A 77 3.65 -8.78 -0.97
CA ARG A 77 3.60 -8.28 0.40
C ARG A 77 2.47 -7.26 0.58
N VAL A 78 1.95 -7.20 1.80
CA VAL A 78 1.05 -6.17 2.30
C VAL A 78 1.66 -5.58 3.56
N GLU A 79 1.77 -4.27 3.61
CA GLU A 79 2.34 -3.53 4.73
C GLU A 79 1.33 -2.60 5.37
N LEU A 80 1.33 -2.55 6.70
CA LEU A 80 0.73 -1.48 7.49
C LEU A 80 1.83 -0.48 7.86
N ARG A 81 1.72 0.75 7.37
CA ARG A 81 2.67 1.84 7.62
C ARG A 81 2.04 2.90 8.53
N ASN A 82 2.71 3.22 9.63
CA ASN A 82 2.38 4.33 10.54
C ASN A 82 3.52 5.33 10.54
N GLY A 83 3.23 6.63 10.44
CA GLY A 83 4.23 7.68 10.47
C GLY A 83 3.61 9.05 10.71
N PHE A 84 4.45 10.08 10.80
CA PHE A 84 4.00 11.46 11.03
C PHE A 84 3.26 12.04 9.81
N GLU A 85 3.73 11.69 8.60
CA GLU A 85 3.13 12.15 7.33
C GLU A 85 2.20 11.13 6.66
N SER A 86 2.33 9.84 7.00
CA SER A 86 1.39 8.82 6.52
C SER A 86 0.12 8.89 7.37
N THR A 87 -1.03 8.99 6.71
CA THR A 87 -2.34 8.84 7.34
C THR A 87 -2.30 7.60 8.24
N PHE A 88 -2.50 7.77 9.55
CA PHE A 88 -2.31 6.71 10.55
C PHE A 88 -2.81 5.35 10.03
N GLY A 89 -1.94 4.36 9.87
CA GLY A 89 -2.31 3.02 9.42
C GLY A 89 -2.58 2.87 7.92
N ALA A 90 -1.77 3.47 7.05
CA ALA A 90 -1.88 3.23 5.62
C ALA A 90 -1.53 1.76 5.29
N VAL A 91 -2.39 1.11 4.52
CA VAL A 91 -2.23 -0.29 4.09
C VAL A 91 -1.81 -0.30 2.63
N TYR A 92 -0.61 -0.80 2.37
CA TYR A 92 -0.05 -0.90 1.02
C TYR A 92 -0.02 -2.34 0.54
N ALA A 93 -0.44 -2.59 -0.68
CA ALA A 93 -0.13 -3.80 -1.41
C ALA A 93 1.10 -3.56 -2.28
N LEU A 94 2.10 -4.43 -2.19
CA LEU A 94 3.34 -4.35 -2.96
C LEU A 94 3.49 -5.60 -3.80
N GLY A 95 4.07 -5.44 -4.99
CA GLY A 95 4.19 -6.54 -5.92
C GLY A 95 4.94 -6.19 -7.19
N THR A 96 4.74 -7.02 -8.21
CA THR A 96 5.31 -6.83 -9.54
C THR A 96 4.25 -6.89 -10.62
N VAL A 97 4.44 -6.09 -11.68
CA VAL A 97 3.65 -6.15 -12.90
C VAL A 97 4.31 -7.15 -13.86
N ASP A 98 3.65 -8.29 -14.09
CA ASP A 98 4.23 -9.39 -14.87
C ASP A 98 4.42 -8.99 -16.35
N ALA A 99 3.47 -8.22 -16.89
CA ALA A 99 3.52 -7.71 -18.27
C ALA A 99 4.54 -6.56 -18.48
N GLY A 100 5.08 -5.99 -17.39
CA GLY A 100 5.94 -4.81 -17.42
C GLY A 100 7.44 -5.10 -17.31
N GLY A 101 7.87 -6.35 -17.52
CA GLY A 101 9.25 -6.76 -17.27
C GLY A 101 9.60 -6.87 -15.78
N GLY A 102 8.59 -7.07 -14.92
CA GLY A 102 8.78 -7.26 -13.48
C GLY A 102 8.92 -5.95 -12.68
N ARG A 103 8.44 -4.81 -13.22
CA ARG A 103 8.41 -3.53 -12.49
C ARG A 103 7.70 -3.69 -11.16
N GLN A 104 8.32 -3.17 -10.10
CA GLN A 104 7.73 -3.17 -8.77
C GLN A 104 6.66 -2.11 -8.68
N PHE A 105 5.55 -2.43 -8.01
CA PHE A 105 4.50 -1.47 -7.71
C PHE A 105 4.21 -1.43 -6.21
N GLU A 106 3.76 -0.26 -5.76
CA GLU A 106 3.02 -0.09 -4.52
C GLU A 106 1.62 0.46 -4.83
N TYR A 107 0.63 -0.02 -4.08
CA TYR A 107 -0.76 0.42 -4.18
C TYR A 107 -1.27 0.76 -2.79
N LEU A 108 -1.71 1.99 -2.58
CA LEU A 108 -2.41 2.38 -1.36
C LEU A 108 -3.78 1.69 -1.36
N TRP A 109 -3.85 0.56 -0.68
CA TRP A 109 -5.02 -0.29 -0.68
C TRP A 109 -6.04 0.13 0.38
N GLY A 110 -5.58 0.72 1.49
CA GLY A 110 -6.45 1.11 2.59
C GLY A 110 -5.80 2.10 3.55
N VAL A 111 -6.60 2.58 4.51
CA VAL A 111 -6.15 3.48 5.58
C VAL A 111 -6.80 3.08 6.90
N HIS A 112 -6.09 3.31 8.01
CA HIS A 112 -6.41 2.82 9.34
C HIS A 112 -6.56 1.29 9.36
N ASP A 113 -7.77 0.83 9.60
CA ASP A 113 -8.15 -0.56 9.63
C ASP A 113 -8.95 -0.94 8.37
N ARG A 114 -9.23 -0.03 7.44
CA ARG A 114 -10.15 -0.27 6.32
C ARG A 114 -9.44 -0.41 4.99
N ILE A 115 -9.77 -1.50 4.29
CA ILE A 115 -9.29 -1.73 2.92
C ILE A 115 -10.35 -1.31 1.90
N THR A 116 -9.91 -0.57 0.89
CA THR A 116 -10.71 -0.09 -0.23
C THR A 116 -10.69 -1.08 -1.38
N TYR A 117 -11.43 -0.76 -2.43
CA TYR A 117 -11.62 -1.65 -3.58
C TYR A 117 -10.46 -1.52 -4.57
N ALA A 118 -9.71 -2.61 -4.76
CA ALA A 118 -8.52 -2.63 -5.58
C ALA A 118 -8.82 -2.78 -7.09
N PRO A 119 -7.87 -2.43 -7.98
CA PRO A 119 -8.04 -2.57 -9.43
C PRO A 119 -8.26 -4.01 -9.94
N TRP A 120 -7.87 -5.02 -9.17
CA TRP A 120 -8.03 -6.45 -9.51
C TRP A 120 -9.30 -7.11 -8.93
N GLU A 121 -10.09 -6.37 -8.16
CA GLU A 121 -11.37 -6.87 -7.66
C GLU A 121 -12.48 -6.60 -8.68
N SER A 122 -13.68 -7.20 -8.59
CA SER A 122 -14.79 -7.01 -9.57
C SER A 122 -15.63 -5.76 -9.30
N ALA A 123 -16.07 -5.02 -10.32
CA ALA A 123 -16.86 -3.79 -10.12
C ALA A 123 -18.23 -4.04 -9.48
N ALA A 124 -18.74 -5.28 -9.58
CA ALA A 124 -19.98 -5.74 -8.94
C ALA A 124 -19.75 -6.29 -7.51
N TYR A 125 -18.58 -6.06 -6.92
CA TYR A 125 -18.23 -6.51 -5.59
C TYR A 125 -19.12 -5.85 -4.53
N ASP A 126 -19.77 -6.64 -3.68
CA ASP A 126 -20.57 -6.18 -2.54
C ASP A 126 -19.70 -6.12 -1.27
N PRO A 127 -19.31 -4.92 -0.78
CA PRO A 127 -18.46 -4.75 0.38
C PRO A 127 -19.14 -5.07 1.73
N ARG A 128 -20.38 -5.58 1.75
CA ARG A 128 -21.19 -5.75 2.97
C ARG A 128 -20.92 -7.01 3.82
N ALA A 129 -19.93 -7.85 3.49
CA ALA A 129 -19.59 -9.01 4.32
C ALA A 129 -18.22 -8.85 5.02
N ASN A 130 -18.12 -7.89 5.94
CA ASN A 130 -17.30 -7.92 7.19
C ASN A 130 -15.79 -8.24 7.17
N HIS A 131 -15.12 -8.47 6.02
CA HIS A 131 -13.75 -9.04 5.99
C HIS A 131 -12.65 -8.03 5.59
N ARG A 132 -12.99 -6.75 5.38
CA ARG A 132 -12.06 -5.67 4.95
C ARG A 132 -11.50 -4.86 6.11
N VAL A 133 -11.31 -5.51 7.25
CA VAL A 133 -10.75 -4.88 8.45
C VAL A 133 -9.42 -5.53 8.79
N VAL A 134 -8.34 -4.77 8.77
CA VAL A 134 -7.04 -5.22 9.31
C VAL A 134 -7.19 -5.30 10.83
N LYS A 135 -7.38 -6.51 11.37
CA LYS A 135 -7.51 -6.76 12.81
C LYS A 135 -6.26 -7.45 13.33
N CYS A 136 -5.23 -6.68 13.64
CA CYS A 136 -4.07 -7.22 14.36
C CYS A 136 -4.44 -7.35 15.84
N GLY A 137 -4.09 -8.51 16.43
CA GLY A 137 -4.55 -8.97 17.75
C GLY A 137 -4.73 -7.86 18.80
N ARG A 138 -5.79 -8.03 19.63
CA ARG A 138 -6.11 -7.17 20.77
C ARG A 138 -4.92 -6.96 21.69
#